data_AF-A0A401YAW0-F1
#
_entry.id   AF-A0A401YAW0-F1
#
_cell.length_a   1.000
_cell.length_b   1.000
_cell.length_c   1.000
_cell.angle_alpha   90.00
_cell.angle_beta   90.00
_cell.angle_gamma   90.00
#
_symmetry.space_group_name_H-M   'P 1'
#
loop_
_entity.id
_entity.type
_entity.pdbx_description
1 polymer ?
#
loop_
_entity_poly.entity_id
_entity_poly.type
_entity_poly.pdbx_seq_one_letter_code
_entity_poly.pdbx_strand_id
1 'polypeptide(L)' 'MLRQHPARVLAVVAAVAIGLFALSAPGADDTSGAWYYISAFGWFGFLLTALLFVVLAIVVAVQSAGRRRALH' A
#
# COMPACT_ATOMS: atom_id res chain seq x y z
N MET A 1 1.11 -13.37 -11.01
CA MET A 1 -0.18 -12.72 -10.66
C MET A 1 -0.28 -11.27 -11.14
N LEU A 2 0.73 -10.41 -10.90
CA LEU A 2 0.72 -9.00 -11.33
C LEU A 2 0.48 -8.77 -12.83
N ARG A 3 0.99 -9.65 -13.70
CA ARG A 3 0.82 -9.54 -15.16
C ARG A 3 -0.59 -9.91 -15.66
N GLN A 4 -1.34 -10.70 -14.89
CA GLN A 4 -2.67 -11.20 -15.29
C GLN A 4 -3.80 -10.31 -14.74
N HIS A 5 -3.67 -9.82 -13.50
CA HIS A 5 -4.68 -8.95 -12.87
C HIS A 5 -4.06 -7.78 -12.10
N PRO A 6 -3.39 -6.84 -12.79
CA PRO A 6 -2.68 -5.73 -12.14
C PRO A 6 -3.61 -4.87 -11.26
N ALA A 7 -4.84 -4.62 -11.70
CA ALA A 7 -5.83 -3.85 -10.94
C ALA A 7 -6.26 -4.53 -9.62
N ARG A 8 -6.39 -5.86 -9.61
CA ARG A 8 -6.72 -6.61 -8.38
C ARG A 8 -5.60 -6.51 -7.35
N VAL A 9 -4.34 -6.60 -7.79
CA VAL A 9 -3.21 -6.50 -6.86
C VAL A 9 -3.11 -5.09 -6.27
N LEU A 10 -3.29 -4.06 -7.09
CA LEU A 10 -3.37 -2.69 -6.58
C LEU A 10 -4.52 -2.51 -5.58
N ALA A 11 -5.71 -3.03 -5.87
CA ALA A 11 -6.85 -2.95 -4.97
C ALA A 11 -6.60 -3.63 -3.61
N VAL A 12 -5.99 -4.82 -3.62
CA VAL A 12 -5.64 -5.54 -2.37
C VAL A 12 -4.60 -4.76 -1.58
N VAL A 13 -3.55 -4.26 -2.23
CA VAL A 13 -2.50 -3.48 -1.55
C VAL A 13 -3.07 -2.19 -0.98
N ALA A 14 -3.96 -1.51 -1.71
CA ALA A 14 -4.67 -0.33 -1.20
C ALA A 14 -5.53 -0.65 0.02
N ALA A 15 -6.26 -1.78 0.01
CA ALA A 15 -7.06 -2.21 1.16
C ALA A 15 -6.19 -2.50 2.40
N VAL A 16 -5.04 -3.17 2.22
CA VAL A 16 -4.08 -3.42 3.30
C VAL A 16 -3.52 -2.10 3.84
N ALA A 17 -3.19 -1.14 2.97
CA ALA A 17 -2.72 0.18 3.39
C ALA A 17 -3.76 0.91 4.25
N ILE A 18 -5.03 0.91 3.84
CA ILE A 18 -6.14 1.51 4.62
C ILE A 18 -6.27 0.83 5.98
N GLY A 19 -6.20 -0.50 6.04
CA GLY A 19 -6.27 -1.25 7.30
C GLY A 19 -5.14 -0.91 8.26
N LEU A 20 -3.90 -0.82 7.76
CA LEU A 20 -2.73 -0.46 8.56
C LEU A 20 -2.78 0.99 9.04
N PHE A 21 -3.27 1.91 8.20
CA PHE A 21 -3.50 3.30 8.60
C PHE A 21 -4.58 3.41 9.69
N ALA A 22 -5.70 2.70 9.53
CA ALA A 22 -6.75 2.67 10.55
C ALA A 22 -6.24 2.07 11.87
N LEU A 23 -5.39 1.04 11.81
CA LEU A 23 -4.76 0.42 12.99
C LEU A 23 -3.75 1.37 13.67
N SER A 24 -3.23 2.36 12.96
CA SER A 24 -2.32 3.37 13.49
C SER A 24 -3.02 4.43 14.36
N ALA A 25 -4.34 4.63 14.21
CA ALA A 25 -5.06 5.72 14.87
C ALA A 25 -5.31 5.54 16.39
N PRO A 26 -5.64 4.35 16.93
CA PRO A 26 -6.11 4.20 18.31
C PRO A 26 -5.09 4.53 19.39
N GLY A 27 -3.79 4.45 19.09
CA GLY A 27 -2.69 4.72 20.04
C GLY A 27 -1.80 5.87 19.61
N ALA A 28 -2.33 6.86 18.90
CA ALA A 28 -1.56 8.00 18.38
C ALA A 28 -1.14 8.98 19.48
N ASP A 29 -1.97 9.15 20.51
CA ASP A 29 -1.72 10.06 21.65
C ASP A 29 -1.11 9.34 22.87
N ASP A 30 -1.00 8.01 22.80
CA ASP A 30 -0.44 7.18 23.88
C ASP A 30 1.08 7.30 23.90
N THR A 31 1.66 7.58 25.07
CA THR A 31 3.12 7.64 25.26
C THR A 31 3.72 6.34 25.80
N SER A 32 2.86 5.41 26.26
CA SER A 32 3.24 4.07 26.72
C SER A 32 2.02 3.13 26.73
N GLY A 33 2.26 1.81 26.71
CA GLY A 33 1.21 0.79 26.77
C GLY A 33 1.07 -0.04 25.49
N ALA A 34 0.23 -1.08 25.54
CA ALA A 34 0.06 -2.01 24.42
C ALA A 34 -0.47 -1.32 23.14
N TRP A 35 -1.36 -0.34 23.31
CA TRP A 35 -1.96 0.40 22.19
C TRP A 35 -0.94 1.28 21.45
N TYR A 36 0.03 1.87 22.15
CA TYR A 36 1.17 2.59 21.54
C TYR A 36 2.00 1.69 20.61
N TYR A 37 2.29 0.45 21.02
CA TYR A 37 3.05 -0.46 20.16
C TYR A 37 2.23 -0.89 18.94
N ILE A 38 0.94 -1.18 19.12
CA ILE A 38 0.04 -1.56 18.03
C ILE A 38 -0.11 -0.43 17.02
N SER A 39 -0.29 0.81 17.48
CA SER A 39 -0.38 1.99 16.60
C SER A 39 0.93 2.24 15.86
N ALA A 40 2.08 2.11 16.54
CA ALA A 40 3.39 2.21 15.90
C ALA A 40 3.58 1.16 14.81
N PHE A 41 3.23 -0.11 15.06
CA PHE A 41 3.27 -1.16 14.05
C PHE A 41 2.33 -0.86 12.86
N GLY A 42 1.13 -0.34 13.12
CA GLY A 42 0.21 0.14 12.09
C GLY A 42 0.83 1.24 11.22
N TRP A 43 1.49 2.22 11.84
CA TRP A 43 2.15 3.34 11.15
C TRP A 43 3.31 2.87 10.25
N PHE A 44 4.25 2.10 10.81
CA PHE A 44 5.39 1.61 10.04
C PHE A 44 4.97 0.65 8.93
N GLY A 45 3.98 -0.22 9.20
CA GLY A 45 3.38 -1.09 8.20
C GLY A 45 2.69 -0.30 7.08
N PHE A 46 1.97 0.77 7.42
CA PHE A 46 1.33 1.65 6.44
C PHE A 46 2.36 2.30 5.53
N LEU A 47 3.44 2.87 6.08
CA LEU A 47 4.50 3.51 5.28
C LEU A 47 5.14 2.54 4.29
N LEU A 48 5.48 1.31 4.73
CA LEU A 48 6.03 0.27 3.86
C LEU A 48 5.03 -0.13 2.77
N THR A 49 3.76 -0.32 3.14
CA THR A 49 2.72 -0.72 2.18
C THR A 49 2.42 0.39 1.18
N ALA A 50 2.38 1.65 1.62
CA ALA A 50 2.21 2.81 0.75
C ALA A 50 3.37 2.93 -0.24
N LEU A 51 4.62 2.74 0.22
CA LEU A 51 5.78 2.72 -0.66
C LEU A 51 5.67 1.63 -1.73
N LEU A 52 5.33 0.40 -1.32
CA LEU A 52 5.12 -0.71 -2.24
C LEU A 52 4.00 -0.40 -3.24
N PHE A 53 2.88 0.17 -2.78
CA PHE A 53 1.76 0.58 -3.62
C PHE A 53 2.20 1.55 -4.72
N VAL A 54 2.98 2.58 -4.36
CA VAL A 54 3.51 3.56 -5.32
C VAL A 54 4.42 2.88 -6.35
N VAL A 55 5.34 2.02 -5.92
CA VAL A 55 6.23 1.29 -6.84
C VAL A 55 5.43 0.40 -7.79
N LEU A 56 4.45 -0.34 -7.26
CA LEU A 56 3.55 -1.18 -8.04
C LEU A 56 2.74 -0.37 -9.07
N ALA A 57 2.21 0.78 -8.65
CA ALA A 57 1.45 1.66 -9.53
C ALA A 57 2.32 2.19 -10.68
N ILE A 58 3.56 2.60 -10.39
CA ILE A 58 4.53 3.05 -11.41
C ILE A 58 4.86 1.92 -12.39
N VAL A 59 5.15 0.72 -11.88
CA VAL A 59 5.45 -0.45 -12.73
C VAL A 59 4.29 -0.76 -13.66
N VAL A 60 3.05 -0.72 -13.16
CA VAL A 60 1.84 -0.92 -13.98
C VAL A 60 1.68 0.20 -15.00
N ALA A 61 1.88 1.46 -14.61
CA ALA A 61 1.81 2.61 -15.51
C ALA A 61 2.81 2.48 -16.67
N VAL A 62 4.08 2.18 -16.38
CA VAL A 62 5.14 1.97 -17.39
C VAL A 62 4.79 0.81 -18.32
N GLN A 63 4.36 -0.33 -17.79
CA GLN A 63 3.96 -1.49 -18.60
C GLN A 63 2.72 -1.21 -19.47
N SER A 64 1.81 -0.38 -19.00
CA SER A 64 0.62 0.02 -19.77
C SER A 64 0.96 1.00 -20.88
N ALA A 65 1.87 1.95 -20.63
CA ALA A 65 2.34 2.92 -21.60
C ALA A 65 3.16 2.24 -22.72
N GLY A 66 4.02 1.29 -22.37
CA GLY A 66 4.77 0.49 -23.34
C GLY A 66 3.87 -0.35 -24.26
N ARG A 67 2.82 -0.96 -23.71
CA ARG A 67 1.84 -1.70 -24.51
C ARG A 67 1.07 -0.82 -25.50
N ARG A 68 0.70 0.40 -25.09
CA ARG A 68 0.01 1.36 -25.98
C ARG A 68 0.91 1.84 -27.12
N ARG A 69 2.21 2.02 -26.86
CA ARG A 69 3.19 2.39 -27.89
C ARG A 69 3.46 1.32 -28.93
N ALA A 70 3.32 0.04 -28.59
CA ALA A 70 3.53 -1.06 -29.54
C ALA A 70 2.34 -1.29 -30.50
N LEU A 71 1.20 -0.63 -30.26
CA LEU A 71 -0.01 -0.71 -31.08
C LEU A 71 -0.20 0.51 -32.01
N HIS A 72 0.70 1.50 -31.94
CA HIS A 72 0.80 2.65 -32.84
C HIS A 72 2.02 2.50 -33.73
#